data_AF-F8Q1P4-F1
#
_entry.id   AF-F8Q1P4-F1
#
_cell.length_a   1.000
_cell.length_b   1.000
_cell.length_c   1.000
_cell.angle_alpha   90.00
_cell.angle_beta   90.00
_cell.angle_gamma   90.00
#
_symmetry.space_group_name_H-M   'P 1'
#
loop_
_entity.id
_entity.type
_entity.pdbx_description
1 polymer ?
#
loop_
_entity_poly.entity_id
_entity_poly.type
_entity_poly.pdbx_seq_one_letter_code
_entity_poly.pdbx_strand_id
1 'polypeptide(L)'
;MERMSELRKRIPFKMASDSTSESDERVILDEQEQEEVIQRLKDENSTWNQRHRILLQAMLGLSCLLEIIYLINPESNPISSAIPSTSSEQDHPLPFTSLLTVLALLLHLNLALLISPSKTISDAAPFLPISFFYVFICSAVPPFLCILTGRTWQMTVWWSVTGTMSWVVYSVRRMIDQADESLVALEKMKYASAGA
;
A
#
# COMPACT_ATOMS: atom_id res chain seq x y z
N MET A 1 -34.45 16.36 54.12
CA MET A 1 -33.82 15.17 53.52
C MET A 1 -34.09 15.22 52.03
N GLU A 2 -32.99 15.27 51.30
CA GLU A 2 -32.79 15.53 49.88
C GLU A 2 -33.30 14.37 49.00
N ARG A 3 -33.94 14.66 47.87
CA ARG A 3 -33.80 13.85 46.66
C ARG A 3 -34.12 14.67 45.40
N MET A 4 -33.01 15.04 44.77
CA MET A 4 -32.77 15.48 43.41
C MET A 4 -33.95 15.47 42.43
N SER A 5 -34.21 16.65 41.89
CA SER A 5 -34.88 16.87 40.62
C SER A 5 -34.15 16.12 39.50
N GLU A 6 -34.77 15.04 38.99
CA GLU A 6 -34.46 14.51 37.67
C GLU A 6 -34.88 15.53 36.60
N LEU A 7 -34.00 16.50 36.36
CA LEU A 7 -34.08 17.38 35.20
C LEU A 7 -33.69 16.57 33.96
N ARG A 8 -34.69 15.93 33.36
CA ARG A 8 -34.59 15.38 31.99
C ARG A 8 -34.42 16.55 31.02
N LYS A 9 -33.17 16.92 30.74
CA LYS A 9 -32.83 17.96 29.75
C LYS A 9 -33.17 17.44 28.35
N ARG A 10 -34.19 18.03 27.71
CA ARG A 10 -34.54 17.76 26.31
C ARG A 10 -33.68 18.62 25.40
N ILE A 11 -33.07 17.98 24.42
CA ILE A 11 -32.34 18.59 23.30
C ILE A 11 -33.38 19.10 22.29
N PRO A 12 -33.40 20.40 21.93
CA PRO A 12 -34.18 20.84 20.79
C PRO A 12 -33.34 20.70 19.51
N PHE A 13 -33.75 19.77 18.64
CA PHE A 13 -33.40 19.82 17.22
C PHE A 13 -34.12 21.01 16.58
N LYS A 14 -33.37 21.90 15.95
CA LYS A 14 -33.93 23.00 15.16
C LYS A 14 -33.86 22.58 13.68
N MET A 15 -34.85 21.82 13.22
CA MET A 15 -35.06 21.57 11.79
C MET A 15 -35.68 22.82 11.17
N ALA A 16 -34.93 23.54 10.35
CA ALA A 16 -35.50 24.45 9.36
C ALA A 16 -35.78 23.64 8.09
N SER A 17 -37.07 23.51 7.79
CA SER A 17 -37.63 22.75 6.67
C SER A 17 -37.31 23.36 5.31
N ASP A 18 -36.82 22.51 4.40
CA ASP A 18 -36.88 22.54 2.93
C ASP A 18 -37.02 23.89 2.20
N SER A 19 -35.89 24.38 1.69
CA SER A 19 -35.79 24.85 0.29
C SER A 19 -34.33 25.04 -0.12
N THR A 20 -33.82 24.05 -0.85
CA THR A 20 -32.86 24.22 -1.96
C THR A 20 -31.55 24.97 -1.68
N SER A 21 -30.65 24.33 -0.94
CA SER A 21 -29.21 24.37 -1.23
C SER A 21 -28.49 23.26 -0.48
N GLU A 22 -28.05 22.24 -1.23
CA GLU A 22 -27.08 21.22 -0.82
C GLU A 22 -25.73 21.87 -0.48
N SER A 23 -25.65 22.51 0.68
CA SER A 23 -24.39 22.83 1.31
C SER A 23 -24.48 22.31 2.72
N ASP A 24 -23.64 21.32 3.02
CA ASP A 24 -23.37 20.82 4.38
C ASP A 24 -23.68 21.87 5.43
N GLU A 25 -24.58 21.55 6.37
CA GLU A 25 -24.61 22.26 7.64
C GLU A 25 -23.17 22.22 8.18
N ARG A 26 -22.45 23.33 8.02
CA ARG A 26 -21.11 23.52 8.58
C ARG A 26 -21.29 23.55 10.09
N VAL A 27 -21.34 22.38 10.70
CA VAL A 27 -21.23 22.22 12.14
C VAL A 27 -19.84 22.73 12.50
N ILE A 28 -19.79 23.97 13.00
CA ILE A 28 -18.58 24.57 13.53
C ILE A 28 -18.32 23.86 14.85
N LEU A 29 -17.42 22.87 14.82
CA LEU A 29 -16.93 22.18 16.00
C LEU A 29 -16.21 23.18 16.91
N ASP A 30 -16.37 23.05 18.23
CA ASP A 30 -15.57 23.84 19.17
C ASP A 30 -14.09 23.40 19.15
N GLU A 31 -13.19 24.20 19.71
CA GLU A 31 -11.74 23.92 19.63
C GLU A 31 -11.33 22.59 20.28
N GLN A 32 -12.09 22.15 21.29
CA GLN A 32 -11.85 20.91 21.99
C GLN A 32 -12.34 19.72 21.15
N GLU A 33 -13.55 19.80 20.60
CA GLU A 33 -14.10 18.81 19.67
C GLU A 33 -13.20 18.67 18.43
N GLN A 34 -12.64 19.76 17.89
CA GLN A 34 -11.69 19.70 16.78
C GLN A 34 -10.39 18.97 17.15
N GLU A 35 -9.84 19.21 18.35
CA GLU A 35 -8.66 18.47 18.82
C GLU A 35 -8.95 16.98 18.96
N GLU A 36 -10.08 16.64 19.58
CA GLU A 36 -10.50 15.25 19.77
C GLU A 36 -10.69 14.53 18.43
N VAL A 37 -11.28 15.20 17.44
CA VAL A 37 -11.43 14.66 16.08
C VAL A 37 -10.07 14.48 15.40
N ILE A 38 -9.18 15.48 15.42
CA ILE A 38 -7.85 15.38 14.81
C ILE A 38 -7.04 14.26 15.45
N GLN A 39 -7.04 14.18 16.78
CA GLN A 39 -6.32 13.15 17.51
C GLN A 39 -6.86 11.76 17.19
N ARG A 40 -8.19 11.59 17.16
CA ARG A 40 -8.82 10.34 16.75
C ARG A 40 -8.44 9.95 15.32
N LEU A 41 -8.44 10.90 14.39
CA LEU A 41 -8.03 10.64 13.00
C LEU A 41 -6.55 10.22 12.91
N LYS A 42 -5.66 10.83 13.70
CA LYS A 42 -4.25 10.42 13.80
C LYS A 42 -4.12 8.98 14.31
N ASP A 43 -4.84 8.63 15.38
CA ASP A 43 -4.79 7.30 15.98
C ASP A 43 -5.36 6.22 15.04
N GLU A 44 -6.50 6.50 14.41
CA GLU A 44 -7.11 5.62 13.41
C GLU A 44 -6.18 5.46 12.19
N ASN A 45 -5.62 6.56 11.66
CA ASN A 45 -4.69 6.52 10.52
C ASN A 45 -3.42 5.72 10.85
N SER A 46 -2.83 5.91 12.03
CA SER A 46 -1.64 5.14 12.44
C SER A 46 -1.92 3.64 12.51
N THR A 47 -3.11 3.25 12.99
CA THR A 47 -3.55 1.86 13.06
C THR A 47 -3.76 1.27 11.67
N TRP A 48 -4.40 2.01 10.77
CA TRP A 48 -4.58 1.61 9.37
C TRP A 48 -3.25 1.47 8.64
N ASN A 49 -2.34 2.43 8.81
CA ASN A 49 -1.01 2.39 8.21
C ASN A 49 -0.23 1.16 8.66
N GLN A 50 -0.29 0.80 9.94
CA GLN A 50 0.36 -0.40 10.46
C GLN A 50 -0.24 -1.67 9.84
N ARG A 51 -1.57 -1.77 9.74
CA ARG A 51 -2.24 -2.94 9.12
C ARG A 51 -1.86 -3.08 7.64
N HIS A 52 -1.87 -1.99 6.88
CA HIS A 52 -1.48 -2.01 5.48
C HIS A 52 -0.02 -2.46 5.29
N ARG A 53 0.90 -2.00 6.14
CA ARG A 53 2.32 -2.44 6.11
C ARG A 53 2.45 -3.93 6.36
N ILE A 54 1.75 -4.48 7.37
CA ILE A 54 1.77 -5.93 7.66
C ILE A 54 1.25 -6.73 6.47
N LEU A 55 0.14 -6.29 5.88
CA LEU A 55 -0.46 -6.95 4.72
C LEU A 55 0.49 -6.93 3.51
N LEU A 56 1.14 -5.79 3.23
CA LEU A 56 2.15 -5.69 2.18
C LEU A 56 3.34 -6.62 2.43
N GLN A 57 3.85 -6.66 3.67
CA GLN A 57 4.95 -7.56 4.03
C GLN A 57 4.58 -9.03 3.86
N ALA A 58 3.36 -9.42 4.23
CA ALA A 58 2.87 -10.78 4.02
C ALA A 58 2.75 -11.12 2.53
N MET A 59 2.16 -10.24 1.73
CA MET A 59 2.05 -10.40 0.27
C MET A 59 3.42 -10.53 -0.39
N LEU A 60 4.35 -9.63 -0.03
CA LEU A 60 5.70 -9.61 -0.57
C LEU A 60 6.49 -10.85 -0.15
N GLY A 61 6.34 -11.30 1.09
CA GLY A 61 6.94 -12.54 1.60
C GLY A 61 6.43 -13.77 0.85
N LEU A 62 5.13 -13.85 0.57
CA LEU A 62 4.56 -14.93 -0.24
C LEU A 62 5.06 -14.90 -1.69
N SER A 63 5.17 -13.71 -2.29
CA SER A 63 5.74 -13.54 -3.63
C SER A 63 7.21 -13.98 -3.68
N CYS A 64 8.00 -13.56 -2.69
CA CYS A 64 9.40 -13.98 -2.55
C CYS A 64 9.53 -15.50 -2.38
N LEU A 65 8.64 -16.13 -1.61
CA LEU A 65 8.61 -17.59 -1.46
C LEU A 65 8.37 -18.28 -2.81
N LEU A 66 7.44 -17.77 -3.63
CA LEU A 66 7.18 -18.33 -4.96
C LEU A 66 8.39 -18.18 -5.89
N GLU A 67 9.09 -17.04 -5.85
CA GLU A 67 10.33 -16.82 -6.60
C GLU A 67 11.46 -17.78 -6.15
N ILE A 68 11.57 -18.07 -4.85
CA ILE A 68 12.53 -19.07 -4.32
C ILE A 68 12.18 -20.47 -4.82
N ILE A 69 10.91 -20.85 -4.79
CA ILE A 69 10.44 -22.15 -5.31
C ILE A 69 10.79 -22.27 -6.79
N TYR A 70 10.54 -21.22 -7.57
CA TYR A 70 10.87 -21.18 -9.00
C TYR A 70 12.39 -21.21 -9.24
N LEU A 71 13.19 -20.57 -8.38
CA LEU A 71 14.66 -20.65 -8.45
C LEU A 71 15.19 -22.07 -8.27
N ILE A 72 14.57 -22.85 -7.37
CA ILE A 72 14.94 -24.25 -7.09
C ILE A 72 14.44 -25.18 -8.21
N ASN A 73 13.26 -24.91 -8.77
CA ASN A 73 12.67 -25.70 -9.85
C ASN A 73 12.19 -24.81 -11.02
N PRO A 74 13.09 -24.39 -11.93
CA PRO A 74 12.77 -23.47 -13.02
C PRO A 74 11.84 -24.06 -14.10
N GLU A 75 11.71 -25.38 -14.17
CA GLU A 75 10.82 -26.05 -15.13
C GLU A 75 9.35 -25.98 -14.73
N SER A 76 9.09 -25.74 -13.43
CA SER A 76 7.73 -25.65 -12.89
C SER A 76 7.36 -24.18 -12.66
N ASN A 77 6.95 -23.47 -13.71
CA ASN A 77 6.36 -22.14 -13.53
C ASN A 77 5.06 -22.27 -12.70
N PRO A 78 4.92 -21.58 -11.54
CA PRO A 78 3.75 -21.69 -10.68
C PRO A 78 2.41 -21.44 -11.39
N ILE A 79 2.39 -20.56 -12.39
CA ILE A 79 1.18 -20.26 -13.18
C ILE A 79 0.82 -21.43 -14.09
N SER A 80 1.82 -22.07 -14.70
CA SER A 80 1.58 -23.24 -15.57
C SER A 80 1.07 -24.45 -14.79
N SER A 81 1.44 -24.57 -13.51
CA SER A 81 0.88 -25.60 -12.62
C SER A 81 -0.60 -25.35 -12.29
N ALA A 82 -1.02 -24.09 -12.17
CA ALA A 82 -2.40 -23.72 -11.87
C ALA A 82 -3.29 -23.71 -13.13
N ILE A 83 -2.74 -23.32 -14.27
CA ILE A 83 -3.44 -23.20 -15.55
C ILE A 83 -2.60 -23.94 -16.60
N PRO A 84 -2.95 -25.18 -16.97
CA PRO A 84 -2.22 -25.91 -18.01
C PRO A 84 -2.36 -25.19 -19.36
N SER A 85 -1.25 -25.05 -20.09
CA SER A 85 -1.29 -24.60 -21.48
C SER A 85 -1.82 -25.71 -22.39
N THR A 86 -2.64 -25.35 -23.38
CA THR A 86 -3.17 -26.27 -24.40
C THR A 86 -2.16 -26.56 -25.52
N SER A 87 -1.11 -25.75 -25.62
CA SER A 87 0.00 -25.92 -26.57
C SER A 87 0.94 -27.04 -26.10
N SER A 88 1.16 -28.02 -26.98
CA SER A 88 2.05 -29.18 -26.79
C SER A 88 3.55 -28.81 -26.74
N GLU A 89 3.92 -27.55 -26.98
CA GLU A 89 5.31 -27.12 -26.91
C GLU A 89 5.70 -26.87 -25.46
N GLN A 90 6.59 -27.73 -24.97
CA GLN A 90 7.19 -27.62 -23.65
C GLN A 90 8.06 -26.35 -23.62
N ASP A 91 7.55 -25.31 -22.98
CA ASP A 91 8.15 -23.97 -23.04
C ASP A 91 9.43 -23.96 -22.18
N HIS A 92 10.59 -23.91 -22.81
CA HIS A 92 11.87 -23.92 -22.10
C HIS A 92 12.04 -22.63 -21.28
N PRO A 93 12.71 -22.68 -20.11
CA PRO A 93 13.01 -21.48 -19.34
C PRO A 93 13.77 -20.42 -20.17
N LEU A 94 13.61 -19.15 -19.80
CA LEU A 94 14.37 -18.05 -20.41
C LEU A 94 15.88 -18.29 -20.30
N PRO A 95 16.68 -17.79 -21.27
CA PRO A 95 18.12 -17.70 -21.04
C PRO A 95 18.36 -16.81 -19.81
N PHE A 96 19.27 -17.24 -18.94
CA PHE A 96 19.60 -16.54 -17.69
C PHE A 96 18.46 -16.46 -16.65
N THR A 97 17.47 -17.36 -16.69
CA THR A 97 16.39 -17.42 -15.68
C THR A 97 16.88 -17.24 -14.25
N SER A 98 17.94 -17.97 -13.83
CA SER A 98 18.45 -17.86 -12.47
C SER A 98 18.92 -16.44 -12.11
N LEU A 99 19.57 -15.72 -13.04
CA LEU A 99 19.99 -14.34 -12.80
C LEU A 99 18.79 -13.39 -12.71
N LEU A 100 17.77 -13.60 -13.56
CA LEU A 100 16.55 -12.80 -13.55
C LEU A 100 15.72 -13.05 -12.27
N THR A 101 15.66 -14.29 -11.79
CA THR A 101 15.00 -14.62 -10.52
C THR A 101 15.76 -14.05 -9.33
N VAL A 102 17.11 -14.10 -9.33
CA VAL A 102 17.91 -13.43 -8.29
C VAL A 102 17.68 -11.92 -8.31
N LEU A 103 17.62 -11.29 -9.49
CA LEU A 103 17.25 -9.89 -9.63
C LEU A 103 15.85 -9.62 -9.04
N ALA A 104 14.85 -10.45 -9.37
CA ALA A 104 13.51 -10.34 -8.80
C ALA A 104 13.52 -10.41 -7.26
N LEU A 105 14.29 -11.34 -6.68
CA LEU A 105 14.46 -11.45 -5.22
C LEU A 105 15.11 -10.20 -4.62
N LEU A 106 16.13 -9.63 -5.27
CA LEU A 106 16.76 -8.39 -4.83
C LEU A 106 15.79 -7.20 -4.90
N LEU A 107 14.93 -7.15 -5.92
CA LEU A 107 13.88 -6.13 -6.02
C LEU A 107 12.84 -6.30 -4.91
N HIS A 108 12.44 -7.52 -4.58
CA HIS A 108 11.56 -7.79 -3.44
C HIS A 108 12.20 -7.38 -2.11
N LEU A 109 13.49 -7.66 -1.91
CA LEU A 109 14.22 -7.19 -0.73
C LEU A 109 14.25 -5.65 -0.65
N ASN A 110 14.51 -4.97 -1.78
CA ASN A 110 14.45 -3.52 -1.85
C ASN A 110 13.05 -2.97 -1.50
N LEU A 111 11.98 -3.61 -1.99
CA LEU A 111 10.60 -3.26 -1.64
C LEU A 111 10.32 -3.47 -0.15
N ALA A 112 10.84 -4.54 0.46
CA ALA A 112 10.71 -4.80 1.89
C ALA A 112 11.35 -3.69 2.73
N LEU A 113 12.53 -3.21 2.29
CA LEU A 113 13.18 -2.05 2.89
C LEU A 113 12.32 -0.78 2.72
N LEU A 114 11.74 -0.54 1.53
CA LEU A 114 10.88 0.63 1.28
C LEU A 114 9.58 0.64 2.11
N ILE A 115 9.06 -0.52 2.52
CA ILE A 115 7.86 -0.63 3.38
C ILE A 115 8.20 -0.40 4.85
N SER A 116 9.45 -0.70 5.24
CA SER A 116 9.88 -0.63 6.63
C SER A 116 9.88 0.82 7.14
N PRO A 117 9.50 1.06 8.41
CA PRO A 117 9.52 2.40 8.97
C PRO A 117 10.96 2.96 8.96
N SER A 118 11.09 4.23 8.57
CA SER A 118 12.39 4.90 8.35
C SER A 118 13.35 4.79 9.54
N LYS A 119 12.82 4.72 10.77
CA LYS A 119 13.62 4.58 12.00
C LYS A 119 14.34 3.24 12.08
N THR A 120 13.74 2.16 11.55
CA THR A 120 14.33 0.82 11.58
C THR A 120 15.44 0.66 10.52
N ILE A 121 15.35 1.39 9.40
CA ILE A 121 16.32 1.30 8.30
C ILE A 121 17.63 1.98 8.66
N SER A 122 17.58 3.13 9.35
CA SER A 122 18.76 3.91 9.75
C SER A 122 19.70 3.13 10.68
N ASP A 123 19.15 2.22 11.47
CA ASP A 123 19.93 1.44 12.45
C ASP A 123 20.36 0.07 11.89
N ALA A 124 19.66 -0.47 10.89
CA ALA A 124 19.83 -1.86 10.45
C ALA A 124 20.52 -2.04 9.09
N ALA A 125 20.53 -1.02 8.21
CA ALA A 125 21.02 -1.18 6.84
C ALA A 125 22.05 -0.11 6.45
N PRO A 126 23.28 -0.49 6.03
CA PRO A 126 24.26 0.46 5.51
C PRO A 126 23.95 0.95 4.09
N PHE A 127 22.90 0.43 3.45
CA PHE A 127 22.51 0.75 2.07
C PHE A 127 21.15 1.41 2.03
N LEU A 128 21.06 2.55 1.32
CA LEU A 128 19.81 3.24 1.05
C LEU A 128 18.97 2.44 0.05
N PRO A 129 17.65 2.31 0.28
CA PRO A 129 16.78 1.65 -0.67
C PRO A 129 16.75 2.42 -1.99
N ILE A 130 16.74 1.68 -3.09
CA ILE A 130 16.69 2.20 -4.45
C ILE A 130 15.29 2.78 -4.71
N SER A 131 15.22 3.88 -5.45
CA SER A 131 13.95 4.53 -5.80
C SER A 131 13.04 3.63 -6.67
N PHE A 132 11.73 3.83 -6.57
CA PHE A 132 10.73 3.08 -7.34
C PHE A 132 10.95 3.13 -8.86
N PHE A 133 11.49 4.24 -9.38
CA PHE A 133 11.76 4.39 -10.80
C PHE A 133 12.67 3.28 -11.34
N TYR A 134 13.79 3.01 -10.65
CA TYR A 134 14.70 1.94 -11.05
C TYR A 134 14.11 0.56 -10.81
N VAL A 135 13.31 0.40 -9.75
CA VAL A 135 12.59 -0.86 -9.50
C VAL A 135 11.63 -1.19 -10.65
N PHE A 136 10.89 -0.19 -11.16
CA PHE A 136 10.00 -0.37 -12.31
C PHE A 136 10.77 -0.72 -13.59
N ILE A 137 11.88 -0.04 -13.87
CA ILE A 137 12.72 -0.34 -15.04
C ILE A 137 13.26 -1.77 -14.95
N CYS A 138 13.87 -2.14 -13.83
CA CYS A 138 14.46 -3.47 -13.64
C CYS A 138 13.40 -4.59 -13.68
N SER A 139 12.22 -4.36 -13.10
CA SER A 139 11.12 -5.34 -13.11
C SER A 139 10.46 -5.49 -14.47
N ALA A 140 10.58 -4.52 -15.37
CA ALA A 140 10.07 -4.62 -16.74
C ALA A 140 10.99 -5.43 -17.68
N VAL A 141 12.26 -5.64 -17.32
CA VAL A 141 13.22 -6.38 -18.16
C VAL A 141 12.78 -7.82 -18.41
N PRO A 142 12.45 -8.66 -17.40
CA PRO A 142 12.04 -10.04 -17.64
C PRO A 142 10.78 -10.20 -18.52
N PRO A 143 9.65 -9.50 -18.29
CA PRO A 143 8.47 -9.65 -19.15
C PRO A 143 8.72 -9.11 -20.56
N PHE A 144 9.56 -8.09 -20.73
CA PHE A 144 9.97 -7.62 -22.05
C PHE A 144 10.77 -8.68 -22.82
N LEU A 145 11.70 -9.38 -22.13
CA LEU A 145 12.43 -10.50 -22.72
C LEU A 145 11.51 -11.67 -23.10
N CYS A 146 10.47 -11.96 -22.31
CA CYS A 146 9.45 -12.95 -22.68
C CYS A 146 8.77 -12.61 -24.00
N ILE A 147 8.34 -11.35 -24.16
CA ILE A 147 7.65 -10.89 -25.37
C ILE A 147 8.60 -10.96 -26.57
N LEU A 148 9.84 -10.48 -26.42
CA LEU A 148 10.82 -10.49 -27.52
C LEU A 148 11.22 -11.90 -27.96
N THR A 149 11.27 -12.85 -27.03
CA THR A 149 11.61 -14.26 -27.33
C THR A 149 10.40 -15.12 -27.69
N GLY A 150 9.20 -14.52 -27.80
CA GLY A 150 7.98 -15.21 -28.20
C GLY A 150 7.50 -16.26 -27.20
N ARG A 151 7.77 -16.07 -25.90
CA ARG A 151 7.34 -17.01 -24.85
C ARG A 151 5.84 -17.00 -24.64
N THR A 152 5.33 -18.06 -24.01
CA THR A 152 3.92 -18.11 -23.64
C THR A 152 3.51 -16.91 -22.79
N TRP A 153 2.24 -16.55 -22.89
CA TRP A 153 1.65 -15.50 -22.07
C TRP A 153 1.78 -15.81 -20.57
N GLN A 154 1.80 -17.10 -20.19
CA GLN A 154 1.97 -17.55 -18.80
C GLN A 154 3.33 -17.16 -18.22
N MET A 155 4.40 -17.35 -19.00
CA MET A 155 5.73 -16.88 -18.62
C MET A 155 5.76 -15.35 -18.51
N THR A 156 5.13 -14.65 -19.45
CA THR A 156 5.07 -13.18 -19.40
C THR A 156 4.35 -12.68 -18.15
N VAL A 157 3.22 -13.29 -17.78
CA VAL A 157 2.48 -12.94 -16.56
C VAL A 157 3.29 -13.26 -15.31
N TRP A 158 3.94 -14.43 -15.26
CA TRP A 158 4.81 -14.81 -14.14
C TRP A 158 5.91 -13.77 -13.92
N TRP A 159 6.62 -13.41 -14.99
CA TRP A 159 7.68 -12.41 -14.93
C TRP A 159 7.17 -10.98 -14.69
N SER A 160 5.87 -10.73 -14.84
CA SER A 160 5.23 -9.45 -14.48
C SER A 160 4.88 -9.34 -12.99
N VAL A 161 4.99 -10.43 -12.21
CA VAL A 161 4.63 -10.45 -10.77
C VAL A 161 5.45 -9.42 -9.98
N THR A 162 6.77 -9.38 -10.18
CA THR A 162 7.64 -8.41 -9.49
C THR A 162 7.25 -6.96 -9.80
N GLY A 163 6.94 -6.65 -11.07
CA GLY A 163 6.49 -5.32 -11.47
C GLY A 163 5.14 -4.95 -10.86
N THR A 164 4.23 -5.92 -10.81
CA THR A 164 2.90 -5.78 -10.18
C THR A 164 3.04 -5.51 -8.69
N MET A 165 3.87 -6.27 -7.97
CA MET A 165 4.16 -6.03 -6.56
C MET A 165 4.78 -4.66 -6.32
N SER A 166 5.70 -4.23 -7.19
CA SER A 166 6.30 -2.90 -7.12
C SER A 166 5.24 -1.80 -7.23
N TRP A 167 4.26 -1.98 -8.13
CA TRP A 167 3.14 -1.05 -8.31
C TRP A 167 2.19 -1.03 -7.11
N VAL A 168 1.85 -2.19 -6.54
CA VAL A 168 1.01 -2.29 -5.34
C VAL A 168 1.68 -1.58 -4.16
N VAL A 169 2.96 -1.87 -3.91
CA VAL A 169 3.72 -1.24 -2.82
C VAL A 169 3.82 0.28 -3.01
N TYR A 170 4.10 0.73 -4.24
CA TYR A 170 4.12 2.16 -4.56
C TYR A 170 2.77 2.82 -4.28
N SER A 171 1.68 2.20 -4.70
CA SER A 171 0.32 2.75 -4.56
C SER A 171 -0.07 2.87 -3.09
N VAL A 172 0.12 1.82 -2.29
CA VAL A 172 -0.20 1.85 -0.86
C VAL A 172 0.68 2.84 -0.11
N ARG A 173 1.98 2.92 -0.45
CA ARG A 173 2.86 3.92 0.17
C ARG A 173 2.40 5.34 -0.14
N ARG A 174 2.04 5.61 -1.40
CA ARG A 174 1.49 6.91 -1.79
C ARG A 174 0.20 7.23 -1.04
N MET A 175 -0.68 6.26 -0.82
CA MET A 175 -1.90 6.46 -0.03
C MET A 175 -1.58 6.82 1.42
N ILE A 176 -0.59 6.15 2.04
CA ILE A 176 -0.12 6.46 3.40
C ILE A 176 0.43 7.89 3.46
N ASP A 177 1.32 8.25 2.53
CA ASP A 177 1.96 9.57 2.50
C ASP A 177 0.90 10.67 2.30
N GLN A 178 -0.08 10.46 1.41
CA GLN A 178 -1.19 11.39 1.19
C GLN A 178 -2.10 11.53 2.42
N ALA A 179 -2.36 10.44 3.14
CA ALA A 179 -3.15 10.48 4.37
C ALA A 179 -2.43 11.30 5.44
N ASP A 180 -1.13 11.07 5.64
CA ASP A 180 -0.32 11.81 6.60
C ASP A 180 -0.23 13.31 6.24
N GLU A 181 -0.03 13.65 4.96
CA GLU A 181 -0.05 15.03 4.48
C GLU A 181 -1.38 15.74 4.75
N SER A 182 -2.50 15.04 4.55
CA SER A 182 -3.84 15.61 4.79
C SER A 182 -4.10 15.91 6.26
N LEU A 183 -3.56 15.09 7.18
CA LEU A 183 -3.64 15.34 8.63
C LEU A 183 -2.81 16.57 9.03
N VAL A 184 -1.61 16.70 8.47
CA VAL A 184 -0.76 17.89 8.71
C VAL A 184 -1.43 19.16 8.18
N ALA A 185 -2.06 19.07 7.01
CA ALA A 185 -2.82 20.19 6.45
C ALA A 185 -4.02 20.57 7.34
N LEU A 186 -4.74 19.58 7.88
CA LEU A 186 -5.87 19.79 8.80
C LEU A 186 -5.43 20.49 10.09
N GLU A 187 -4.31 20.05 10.67
CA GLU A 187 -3.70 20.67 11.85
C GLU A 187 -3.26 22.11 11.56
N LYS A 188 -2.67 22.38 10.40
CA LYS A 188 -2.30 23.74 9.98
C LYS A 188 -3.52 24.67 9.84
N MET A 189 -4.64 24.17 9.30
CA MET A 189 -5.87 24.96 9.17
C MET A 189 -6.45 25.35 10.51
N LYS A 190 -6.45 24.43 11.49
CA LYS A 190 -6.87 24.72 12.87
C LYS A 190 -6.10 25.90 13.46
N TYR A 191 -4.77 25.91 13.35
CA TYR A 191 -3.93 26.99 13.90
C TYR A 191 -4.13 28.33 13.19
N ALA A 192 -4.45 28.33 11.88
CA ALA A 192 -4.72 29.55 11.13
C ALA A 192 -6.05 30.21 11.54
N SER A 193 -7.08 29.41 11.88
CA SER A 193 -8.37 29.94 12.35
C SER A 193 -8.34 30.47 13.79
N ALA A 194 -7.42 29.99 14.63
CA ALA A 194 -7.28 30.46 16.02
C ALA A 194 -6.58 31.84 16.15
N GLY A 195 -5.96 32.34 15.07
CA GLY A 195 -5.17 33.59 15.07
C GLY A 195 -5.83 34.80 14.41
N ALA A 196 -7.08 34.69 13.95
CA ALA A 196 -7.86 35.75 13.30
C ALA A 196 -9.03 36.19 14.18
#